data_AF-A0A8J7B2Y9-F1
#
_entry.id   AF-A0A8J7B2Y9-F1
#
_cell.length_a   1.000
_cell.length_b   1.000
_cell.length_c   1.000
_cell.angle_alpha   90.00
_cell.angle_beta   90.00
_cell.angle_gamma   90.00
#
_symmetry.space_group_name_H-M   'P 1'
#
loop_
_entity.id
_entity.type
_entity.pdbx_description
1 polymer ?
#
loop_
_entity_poly.entity_id
_entity_poly.type
_entity_poly.pdbx_seq_one_letter_code
_entity_poly.pdbx_strand_id
1 'polypeptide(L)'
;MYFPSELSLKKFLFVFFKVHGYEAATEVLLKGGGKADLITSAYIIECKKVLTRSHLFEAAGQLTTYLKARPDKLLVIAGLTPVSGMYDAKQAAQRLENVGYSVWFIDELEIFKSFYKRWYELF
;
A
#
# COMPACT_ATOMS: atom_id res chain seq x y z
N MET A 1 1.99 1.94 14.95
CA MET A 1 1.30 0.66 14.63
C MET A 1 2.34 -0.43 14.46
N TYR A 2 1.97 -1.71 14.61
CA TYR A 2 2.89 -2.84 14.44
C TYR A 2 2.24 -3.94 13.60
N PHE A 3 2.99 -4.44 12.63
CA PHE A 3 2.62 -5.58 11.80
C PHE A 3 3.78 -6.58 11.82
N PRO A 4 3.59 -7.82 12.32
CA PRO A 4 4.68 -8.80 12.40
C PRO A 4 5.29 -9.12 11.03
N SER A 5 4.49 -9.10 9.97
CA SER A 5 4.91 -9.38 8.60
C SER A 5 4.20 -8.50 7.58
N GLU A 6 4.74 -8.44 6.35
CA GLU A 6 4.04 -7.79 5.23
C GLU A 6 2.68 -8.44 4.96
N LEU A 7 2.56 -9.76 5.12
CA LEU A 7 1.29 -10.47 5.03
C LEU A 7 0.26 -9.96 6.05
N SER A 8 0.67 -9.67 7.29
CA SER A 8 -0.26 -9.12 8.29
C SER A 8 -0.74 -7.70 7.93
N LEU A 9 0.13 -6.90 7.30
CA LEU A 9 -0.26 -5.60 6.73
C LEU A 9 -1.26 -5.77 5.57
N LYS A 10 -1.01 -6.70 4.64
CA LYS A 10 -1.92 -6.99 3.51
C LYS A 10 -3.31 -7.41 4.02
N LYS A 11 -3.37 -8.28 5.03
CA LYS A 11 -4.63 -8.72 5.66
C LYS A 11 -5.38 -7.56 6.32
N PHE A 12 -4.66 -6.70 7.04
CA PHE A 12 -5.23 -5.50 7.65
C PHE A 12 -5.85 -4.57 6.60
N LEU A 13 -5.12 -4.27 5.52
CA LEU A 13 -5.63 -3.40 4.44
C LEU A 13 -6.79 -4.06 3.69
N PHE A 14 -6.73 -5.37 3.41
CA PHE A 14 -7.82 -6.10 2.77
C PHE A 14 -9.14 -5.92 3.53
N VAL A 15 -9.14 -6.20 4.83
CA VAL A 15 -10.36 -6.09 5.63
C VAL A 15 -10.73 -4.63 5.87
N PHE A 16 -9.78 -3.71 6.02
CA PHE A 16 -10.07 -2.27 6.04
C PHE A 16 -10.92 -1.88 4.83
N PHE A 17 -10.51 -2.26 3.63
CA PHE A 17 -11.25 -1.94 2.41
C PHE A 17 -12.62 -2.63 2.36
N LYS A 18 -12.70 -3.91 2.73
CA LYS A 18 -13.98 -4.63 2.78
C LYS A 18 -14.99 -3.99 3.75
N VAL A 19 -14.55 -3.59 4.93
CA VAL A 19 -15.40 -2.93 5.95
C VAL A 19 -15.88 -1.56 5.47
N HIS A 20 -15.09 -0.85 4.67
CA HIS A 20 -15.46 0.44 4.10
C HIS A 20 -16.18 0.30 2.74
N GLY A 21 -16.69 -0.89 2.40
CA GLY A 21 -17.55 -1.11 1.24
C GLY A 21 -16.84 -1.27 -0.10
N TYR A 22 -15.51 -1.39 -0.11
CA TYR A 22 -14.77 -1.66 -1.33
C TYR A 22 -14.80 -3.14 -1.68
N GLU A 23 -14.93 -3.45 -2.97
CA GLU A 23 -14.43 -4.71 -3.49
C GLU A 23 -12.93 -4.78 -3.25
N ALA A 24 -12.43 -5.92 -2.79
CA ALA A 24 -11.01 -6.13 -2.53
C ALA A 24 -10.62 -7.57 -2.86
N ALA A 25 -9.47 -7.76 -3.46
CA ALA A 25 -8.87 -9.05 -3.76
C ALA A 25 -7.36 -8.98 -3.54
N THR A 26 -6.78 -10.01 -2.94
CA THR A 26 -5.34 -10.11 -2.67
C THR A 26 -4.64 -10.99 -3.69
N GLU A 27 -3.35 -10.75 -3.91
CA GLU A 27 -2.48 -11.60 -4.73
C GLU A 27 -2.98 -11.83 -6.17
N VAL A 28 -3.44 -10.76 -6.80
CA VAL A 28 -4.08 -10.83 -8.12
C VAL A 28 -3.04 -10.84 -9.23
N LEU A 29 -3.02 -11.91 -10.03
CA LEU A 29 -2.22 -11.97 -11.26
C LEU A 29 -2.78 -11.01 -12.30
N LEU A 30 -1.93 -10.15 -12.84
CA LEU A 30 -2.31 -9.15 -13.83
C LEU A 30 -1.97 -9.61 -15.26
N LYS A 31 -2.82 -9.21 -16.21
CA LYS A 31 -2.57 -9.43 -17.64
C LYS A 31 -1.32 -8.65 -18.05
N GLY A 32 -0.26 -9.35 -18.42
CA GLY A 32 1.06 -8.77 -18.69
C GLY A 32 2.17 -9.23 -17.72
N GLY A 33 1.81 -9.99 -16.69
CA GLY A 33 2.74 -10.51 -15.69
C GLY A 33 2.74 -9.70 -14.39
N GLY A 34 3.30 -10.31 -13.34
CA GLY A 34 3.30 -9.74 -11.99
C GLY A 34 2.04 -10.05 -11.19
N LYS A 35 2.17 -9.94 -9.87
CA LYS A 35 1.12 -10.26 -8.90
C LYS A 35 0.98 -9.06 -7.97
N ALA A 36 -0.12 -8.33 -8.10
CA ALA A 36 -0.40 -7.20 -7.23
C ALA A 36 -0.78 -7.69 -5.83
N ASP A 37 -0.30 -7.01 -4.80
CA ASP A 37 -0.61 -7.39 -3.41
C ASP A 37 -2.08 -7.26 -3.07
N LEU A 38 -2.69 -6.12 -3.41
CA LEU A 38 -4.10 -5.86 -3.21
C LEU A 38 -4.66 -5.02 -4.37
N ILE A 39 -5.82 -5.44 -4.88
CA ILE A 39 -6.61 -4.65 -5.83
C ILE A 39 -7.97 -4.38 -5.22
N THR A 40 -8.43 -3.13 -5.33
CA THR A 40 -9.79 -2.74 -4.97
C THR A 40 -10.53 -2.20 -6.18
N SER A 41 -11.79 -1.79 -5.99
CA SER A 41 -12.54 -1.06 -7.02
C SER A 41 -11.83 0.23 -7.47
N ALA A 42 -11.03 0.88 -6.62
CA ALA A 42 -10.37 2.17 -6.94
C ALA A 42 -8.82 2.11 -7.02
N TYR A 43 -8.19 1.14 -6.35
CA TYR A 43 -6.74 1.14 -6.10
C TYR A 43 -6.07 -0.16 -6.58
N ILE A 44 -4.82 -0.04 -7.02
CA ILE A 44 -3.85 -1.14 -7.04
C ILE A 44 -2.77 -0.79 -6.03
N ILE A 45 -2.56 -1.68 -5.07
CA ILE A 45 -1.73 -1.40 -3.90
C ILE A 45 -0.61 -2.41 -3.84
N GLU A 46 0.63 -1.92 -3.82
CA GLU A 46 1.81 -2.67 -3.41
C GLU A 46 2.12 -2.39 -1.95
N CYS A 47 2.26 -3.45 -1.16
CA CYS A 47 2.50 -3.34 0.27
C CYS A 47 3.97 -3.61 0.55
N LYS A 48 4.58 -2.78 1.39
CA LYS A 48 5.90 -3.05 1.99
C LYS A 48 5.76 -2.88 3.49
N LYS A 49 6.37 -3.77 4.28
CA LYS A 49 6.29 -3.67 5.74
C LYS A 49 6.73 -2.29 6.25
N VAL A 50 7.79 -1.74 5.65
CA VAL A 50 8.34 -0.42 5.96
C VAL A 50 8.72 0.29 4.66
N LEU A 51 8.39 1.57 4.52
CA LEU A 51 8.64 2.36 3.31
C LEU A 51 10.00 3.05 3.35
N THR A 52 11.09 2.29 3.21
CA THR A 52 12.41 2.87 2.94
C THR A 52 12.45 3.46 1.53
N ARG A 53 13.42 4.36 1.25
CA ARG A 53 13.64 4.88 -0.11
C ARG A 53 13.75 3.77 -1.15
N SER A 54 14.47 2.69 -0.85
CA SER A 54 14.64 1.57 -1.78
C SER A 54 13.32 0.85 -2.05
N HIS A 55 12.56 0.54 -0.99
CA HIS A 55 11.27 -0.15 -1.11
C HIS A 55 10.25 0.67 -1.90
N LEU A 56 10.27 2.00 -1.77
CA LEU A 56 9.41 2.89 -2.54
C LEU A 56 9.67 2.79 -4.04
N PHE A 57 10.93 2.86 -4.47
CA PHE A 57 11.27 2.75 -5.90
C PHE A 57 11.07 1.34 -6.45
N GLU A 58 11.32 0.30 -5.65
CA GLU A 58 11.01 -1.08 -6.02
C GLU A 58 9.51 -1.28 -6.26
N ALA A 59 8.66 -0.84 -5.32
CA ALA A 59 7.20 -0.92 -5.45
C ALA A 59 6.67 -0.08 -6.62
N ALA A 60 7.24 1.11 -6.86
CA ALA A 60 6.89 1.92 -8.03
C ALA A 60 7.23 1.19 -9.35
N GLY A 61 8.37 0.52 -9.41
CA GLY A 61 8.75 -0.32 -10.56
C GLY A 61 7.74 -1.44 -10.80
N GLN A 62 7.28 -2.11 -9.75
CA GLN A 62 6.23 -3.15 -9.82
C GLN A 62 4.91 -2.56 -10.34
N LEU A 63 4.42 -1.47 -9.73
CA LEU A 63 3.18 -0.79 -10.11
C LEU A 63 3.21 -0.25 -11.56
N THR A 64 4.37 0.20 -12.05
CA THR A 64 4.53 0.65 -13.45
C THR A 64 4.14 -0.45 -14.44
N THR A 65 4.43 -1.71 -14.12
CA THR A 65 4.07 -2.84 -14.98
C THR A 65 2.55 -3.06 -15.04
N TYR A 66 1.82 -2.60 -14.02
CA TYR A 66 0.38 -2.78 -13.88
C TYR A 66 -0.43 -1.67 -14.56
N LEU A 67 0.14 -0.48 -14.70
CA LEU A 67 -0.51 0.70 -15.28
C LEU A 67 -1.11 0.40 -16.67
N LYS A 68 -0.41 -0.38 -17.49
CA LYS A 68 -0.89 -0.79 -18.82
C LYS A 68 -2.14 -1.67 -18.76
N ALA A 69 -2.29 -2.47 -17.71
CA ALA A 69 -3.40 -3.41 -17.56
C ALA A 69 -4.66 -2.75 -16.98
N ARG A 70 -4.51 -1.70 -16.15
CA ARG A 70 -5.59 -1.08 -15.37
C ARG A 70 -5.39 0.44 -15.21
N PRO A 71 -5.56 1.22 -16.29
CA PRO A 71 -5.44 2.68 -16.24
C PRO A 71 -6.56 3.36 -15.43
N ASP A 72 -7.63 2.62 -15.10
CA ASP A 72 -8.76 3.07 -14.30
C ASP A 72 -8.46 3.19 -12.79
N LYS A 73 -7.30 2.71 -12.34
CA LYS A 73 -6.97 2.61 -10.91
C LYS A 73 -5.83 3.51 -10.50
N LEU A 74 -5.94 4.05 -9.29
CA LEU A 74 -4.84 4.76 -8.65
C LEU A 74 -3.79 3.77 -8.15
N LEU A 75 -2.53 4.07 -8.42
CA LEU A 75 -1.37 3.26 -8.01
C LEU A 75 -0.94 3.69 -6.61
N VAL A 76 -0.95 2.76 -5.67
CA VAL A 76 -0.69 3.04 -4.25
C VAL A 76 0.48 2.21 -3.76
N ILE A 77 1.39 2.83 -3.03
CA ILE A 77 2.42 2.15 -2.25
C ILE A 77 2.08 2.35 -0.77
N ALA A 78 1.85 1.26 -0.04
CA ALA A 78 1.41 1.32 1.35
C ALA A 78 2.38 0.60 2.29
N GLY A 79 2.68 1.21 3.45
CA GLY A 79 3.55 0.63 4.45
C GLY A 79 3.77 1.53 5.66
N LEU A 80 4.57 1.07 6.62
CA LEU A 80 4.92 1.85 7.80
C LEU A 80 6.04 2.86 7.52
N THR A 81 6.05 3.97 8.23
CA THR A 81 7.16 4.92 8.24
C THR A 81 8.42 4.25 8.79
N PRO A 82 9.58 4.37 8.11
CA PRO A 82 10.82 3.81 8.59
C PRO A 82 11.35 4.57 9.81
N VAL A 83 11.88 3.82 10.78
CA VAL A 83 12.53 4.39 11.98
C VAL A 83 13.82 5.13 11.60
N SER A 84 14.61 4.58 10.69
CA SER A 84 15.83 5.20 10.14
C SER A 84 15.63 5.62 8.69
N GLY A 85 16.19 6.77 8.30
CA GLY A 85 16.06 7.27 6.92
C GLY A 85 14.66 7.83 6.58
N MET A 86 13.90 8.28 7.58
CA MET A 86 12.57 8.87 7.40
C MET A 86 12.58 10.03 6.41
N TYR A 87 13.56 10.94 6.51
CA TYR A 87 13.68 12.08 5.61
C TYR A 87 13.81 11.66 4.14
N ASP A 88 14.68 10.68 3.85
CA ASP A 88 14.88 10.16 2.50
C ASP A 88 13.64 9.44 1.96
N ALA A 89 12.95 8.69 2.83
CA ALA A 89 11.68 8.05 2.49
C ALA A 89 10.60 9.08 2.13
N LYS A 90 10.46 10.16 2.90
CA LYS A 90 9.50 11.23 2.62
C LYS A 90 9.82 11.99 1.34
N GLN A 91 11.09 12.30 1.10
CA GLN A 91 11.50 12.90 -0.18
C GLN A 91 11.23 11.98 -1.36
N ALA A 92 11.52 10.68 -1.23
CA ALA A 92 11.22 9.70 -2.28
C ALA A 92 9.71 9.58 -2.53
N ALA A 93 8.91 9.56 -1.46
CA ALA A 93 7.46 9.54 -1.54
C ALA A 93 6.92 10.76 -2.31
N GLN A 94 7.36 11.97 -1.95
CA GLN A 94 6.95 13.20 -2.63
C GLN A 94 7.32 13.19 -4.13
N ARG A 95 8.50 12.66 -4.48
CA ARG A 95 8.90 12.50 -5.89
C ARG A 95 7.99 11.53 -6.65
N LEU A 96 7.59 10.43 -6.02
CA LEU A 96 6.67 9.46 -6.60
C LEU A 96 5.25 10.04 -6.74
N GLU A 97 4.80 10.81 -5.76
CA GLU A 97 3.50 11.49 -5.81
C GLU A 97 3.42 12.49 -6.96
N ASN A 98 4.50 13.23 -7.22
CA ASN A 98 4.60 14.15 -8.35
C ASN A 98 4.53 13.47 -9.73
N VAL A 99 4.71 12.15 -9.80
CA VAL A 99 4.61 11.37 -11.05
C VAL A 99 3.42 10.40 -11.07
N GLY A 100 2.44 10.62 -10.18
CA GLY A 100 1.13 9.96 -10.24
C GLY A 100 0.94 8.74 -9.34
N TYR A 101 1.88 8.45 -8.44
CA TYR A 101 1.66 7.47 -7.38
C TYR A 101 0.96 8.10 -6.17
N SER A 102 0.36 7.28 -5.32
CA SER A 102 -0.03 7.66 -3.96
C SER A 102 0.82 6.88 -2.96
N VAL A 103 1.43 7.56 -1.99
CA VAL A 103 2.25 6.88 -0.98
C VAL A 103 1.60 7.00 0.38
N TRP A 104 1.22 5.86 0.96
CA TRP A 104 0.53 5.81 2.23
C TRP A 104 1.44 5.28 3.33
N PHE A 105 1.95 6.21 4.12
CA PHE A 105 2.50 5.93 5.44
C PHE A 105 1.34 5.66 6.40
N ILE A 106 0.92 4.40 6.46
CA ILE A 106 -0.35 4.01 7.10
C ILE A 106 -0.39 4.42 8.58
N ASP A 107 0.75 4.41 9.26
CA ASP A 107 0.96 4.80 10.66
C ASP A 107 0.90 6.29 10.94
N GLU A 108 0.81 7.12 9.91
CA GLU A 108 0.59 8.56 10.06
C GLU A 108 -0.85 8.96 9.75
N LEU A 109 -1.53 8.22 8.88
CA LEU A 109 -2.89 8.49 8.42
C LEU A 109 -3.94 8.12 9.48
N GLU A 110 -4.77 9.08 9.87
CA GLU A 110 -5.73 8.91 10.98
C GLU A 110 -6.76 7.81 10.76
N ILE A 111 -7.25 7.68 9.52
CA ILE A 111 -8.24 6.67 9.16
C ILE A 111 -7.73 5.24 9.42
N PHE A 112 -6.45 4.97 9.11
CA PHE A 112 -5.83 3.67 9.35
C PHE A 112 -5.50 3.47 10.83
N LYS A 113 -5.00 4.50 11.54
CA LYS A 113 -4.76 4.42 13.00
C LYS A 113 -6.04 4.12 13.79
N SER A 114 -7.13 4.82 13.47
CA SER A 114 -8.43 4.62 14.10
C SER A 114 -9.03 3.25 13.80
N PHE A 115 -8.85 2.73 12.58
CA PHE A 115 -9.26 1.37 12.26
C PHE A 115 -8.38 0.32 12.95
N TYR A 116 -7.07 0.52 13.02
CA TYR A 116 -6.14 -0.38 13.70
C TYR A 116 -6.45 -0.53 15.18
N LYS A 117 -6.84 0.54 15.89
CA LYS A 117 -7.25 0.42 17.31
C LYS A 117 -8.43 -0.54 17.47
N ARG A 118 -9.45 -0.43 16.61
CA ARG A 118 -10.62 -1.33 16.59
C ARG A 118 -10.29 -2.74 16.11
N TRP A 119 -9.29 -2.89 15.23
CA TRP A 119 -8.86 -4.19 14.73
C TRP A 119 -8.45 -5.15 15.84
N TYR A 120 -7.70 -4.67 16.83
CA TYR A 120 -7.26 -5.48 17.98
C TYR A 120 -8.39 -5.77 18.99
N GLU A 121 -9.56 -5.17 18.81
CA GLU A 121 -10.77 -5.56 19.55
C GLU A 121 -11.54 -6.68 18.82
N LEU A 122 -11.26 -6.87 17.51
CA LEU A 122 -11.90 -7.88 16.67
C LEU A 122 -11.14 -9.21 16.63
N PHE A 123 -9.87 -9.24 17.08
CA PHE A 123 -8.96 -10.40 17.05
C PHE A 123 -8.07 -10.40 18.29
#